data_AF-A0A2V8D6E8-F1
#
_entry.id   AF-A0A2V8D6E8-F1
#
_cell.length_a   1.000
_cell.length_b   1.000
_cell.length_c   1.000
_cell.angle_alpha   90.00
_cell.angle_beta   90.00
_cell.angle_gamma   90.00
#
_symmetry.space_group_name_H-M   'P 1'
#
loop_
_entity.id
_entity.type
_entity.pdbx_description
1 polymer ?
#
loop_
_entity_poly.entity_id
_entity_poly.type
_entity_poly.pdbx_seq_one_letter_code
_entity_poly.pdbx_strand_id
1 'polypeptide(L)'
;MTQKITLGKLAVLATHLNGAADSGKYEHITTEVVKREIANGDVFGFLARELGTEVEYAFGELTDVDRLVLSREWRTSAEAYETQQFHVNRSGLALLVAYLLHGIYIRDYVPPR
;
A
#
# COMPACT_ATOMS: atom_id res chain seq x y z
N MET A 1 -19.51 15.34 -0.40
CA MET A 1 -19.39 13.94 -0.84
C MET A 1 -17.93 13.55 -0.71
N THR A 2 -17.60 12.56 0.13
CA THR A 2 -16.22 12.07 0.21
C THR A 2 -15.93 11.31 -1.08
N GLN A 3 -15.02 11.81 -1.91
CA GLN A 3 -14.62 11.15 -3.15
C GLN A 3 -14.01 9.79 -2.80
N LYS A 4 -14.58 8.71 -3.35
CA LYS A 4 -14.11 7.34 -3.10
C LYS A 4 -12.96 7.04 -4.06
N ILE A 5 -11.82 6.56 -3.54
CA ILE A 5 -10.71 6.10 -4.37
C ILE A 5 -11.23 5.02 -5.33
N THR A 6 -10.97 5.17 -6.62
CA THR A 6 -11.43 4.20 -7.63
C THR A 6 -10.61 2.91 -7.56
N LEU A 7 -11.21 1.77 -7.88
CA LEU A 7 -10.50 0.50 -7.94
C LEU A 7 -9.34 0.53 -8.95
N GLY A 8 -9.50 1.27 -10.04
CA GLY A 8 -8.44 1.46 -11.04
C GLY A 8 -7.19 2.12 -10.46
N LYS A 9 -7.34 3.18 -9.65
CA LYS A 9 -6.20 3.84 -8.97
C LYS A 9 -5.48 2.87 -8.01
N LEU A 10 -6.24 2.08 -7.27
CA LEU A 10 -5.68 1.08 -6.35
C LEU A 10 -4.91 -0.02 -7.10
N ALA A 11 -5.46 -0.50 -8.22
CA ALA A 11 -4.82 -1.50 -9.06
C ALA A 11 -3.54 -0.98 -9.72
N VAL A 12 -3.53 0.27 -10.20
CA VAL A 12 -2.32 0.93 -10.72
C VAL A 12 -1.26 0.99 -9.63
N LEU A 13 -1.59 1.48 -8.43
CA LEU A 13 -0.63 1.54 -7.32
C LEU A 13 -0.08 0.15 -6.96
N ALA A 14 -0.95 -0.86 -6.84
CA ALA A 14 -0.54 -2.23 -6.55
C ALA A 14 0.40 -2.78 -7.63
N THR A 15 0.16 -2.47 -8.90
CA THR A 15 1.00 -2.91 -10.02
C THR A 15 2.41 -2.33 -9.94
N HIS A 16 2.53 -1.03 -9.67
CA HIS A 16 3.83 -0.38 -9.52
C HIS A 16 4.61 -0.88 -8.29
N LEU A 17 3.94 -1.02 -7.14
CA LEU A 17 4.58 -1.56 -5.94
C LEU A 17 4.99 -3.02 -6.11
N ASN A 18 4.21 -3.83 -6.83
CA ASN A 18 4.56 -5.20 -7.15
C ASN A 18 5.79 -5.28 -8.07
N GLY A 19 5.85 -4.45 -9.12
CA GLY A 19 7.02 -4.36 -9.99
C GLY A 19 8.28 -3.95 -9.23
N ALA A 20 8.18 -2.95 -8.34
CA ALA A 20 9.29 -2.56 -7.48
C ALA A 20 9.72 -3.70 -6.54
N ALA A 21 8.76 -4.42 -5.94
CA ALA A 21 9.06 -5.56 -5.09
C ALA A 21 9.79 -6.70 -5.83
N ASP A 22 9.35 -7.01 -7.05
CA ASP A 22 9.92 -8.08 -7.89
C ASP A 22 11.31 -7.74 -8.44
N SER A 23 11.64 -6.44 -8.56
CA SER A 23 12.93 -5.99 -9.09
C SER A 23 14.16 -6.45 -8.28
N GLY A 24 13.98 -6.83 -7.02
CA GLY A 24 15.07 -7.17 -6.09
C GLY A 24 15.93 -5.97 -5.64
N LYS A 25 15.67 -4.75 -6.14
CA LYS A 25 16.45 -3.56 -5.78
C LYS A 25 16.17 -3.03 -4.38
N TYR A 26 14.98 -3.33 -3.85
CA TYR A 26 14.44 -2.74 -2.63
C TYR A 26 14.31 -3.76 -1.49
N GLU A 27 15.19 -4.76 -1.43
CA GLU A 27 15.18 -5.79 -0.38
C GLU A 27 15.36 -5.21 1.04
N HIS A 28 15.96 -4.02 1.17
CA HIS A 28 16.08 -3.30 2.43
C HIS A 28 14.75 -2.72 2.94
N ILE A 29 13.74 -2.61 2.08
CA ILE A 29 12.39 -2.20 2.48
C ILE A 29 11.67 -3.43 3.04
N THR A 30 11.95 -3.75 4.30
CA THR A 30 11.34 -4.89 4.99
C THR A 30 9.93 -4.58 5.50
N THR A 31 9.21 -5.61 5.97
CA THR A 31 7.89 -5.41 6.60
C THR A 31 7.95 -4.53 7.83
N GLU A 32 9.00 -4.64 8.64
CA GLU A 32 9.26 -3.82 9.83
C GLU A 32 9.52 -2.37 9.46
N VAL A 33 10.32 -2.13 8.41
CA VAL A 33 10.58 -0.78 7.90
C VAL A 33 9.27 -0.13 7.48
N VAL A 34 8.47 -0.80 6.64
CA VAL A 34 7.19 -0.25 6.18
C VAL A 34 6.21 -0.02 7.33
N LYS A 35 6.08 -0.97 8.27
CA LYS A 35 5.20 -0.80 9.44
C LYS A 35 5.63 0.40 10.29
N ARG A 36 6.94 0.66 10.44
CA ARG A 36 7.46 1.85 11.12
C ARG A 36 7.08 3.14 10.39
N GLU A 37 7.28 3.21 9.08
CA GLU A 37 6.93 4.40 8.29
C GLU A 37 5.41 4.67 8.26
N ILE A 38 4.60 3.61 8.28
CA ILE A 38 3.14 3.71 8.48
C ILE A 38 2.81 4.30 9.85
N ALA A 39 3.42 3.79 10.92
CA ALA A 39 3.19 4.28 12.28
C ALA A 39 3.60 5.76 12.45
N ASN A 40 4.66 6.17 11.77
CA ASN A 40 5.15 7.55 11.75
C ASN A 40 4.30 8.49 10.86
N GLY A 41 3.40 7.94 10.04
CA GLY A 41 2.58 8.71 9.10
C GLY A 41 3.32 9.21 7.86
N ASP A 42 4.51 8.67 7.55
CA ASP A 42 5.37 9.12 6.44
C ASP A 42 5.49 8.07 5.31
N VAL A 43 4.67 7.01 5.29
CA VAL A 43 4.81 5.92 4.31
C VAL A 43 4.86 6.39 2.84
N PHE A 44 4.05 7.37 2.44
CA PHE A 44 4.12 7.90 1.06
C PHE A 44 5.37 8.74 0.81
N GLY A 45 5.81 9.55 1.79
CA GLY A 45 7.05 10.31 1.68
C GLY A 45 8.27 9.39 1.60
N PHE A 46 8.29 8.35 2.43
CA PHE A 46 9.28 7.29 2.39
C PHE A 46 9.33 6.60 1.02
N LEU A 47 8.19 6.11 0.52
CA LEU A 47 8.14 5.45 -0.78
C LEU A 47 8.57 6.36 -1.94
N ALA A 48 8.21 7.65 -1.92
CA ALA A 48 8.64 8.60 -2.94
C ALA A 48 10.16 8.79 -2.94
N ARG A 49 10.80 8.82 -1.76
CA ARG A 49 12.26 8.95 -1.62
C ARG A 49 13.00 7.69 -2.07
N GLU A 50 12.47 6.51 -1.75
CA GLU A 50 13.11 5.23 -2.04
C GLU A 50 12.91 4.78 -3.50
N LEU A 51 11.67 4.85 -4.01
CA LEU A 51 11.31 4.27 -5.32
C LEU A 51 11.41 5.30 -6.46
N GLY A 52 11.37 6.60 -6.15
CA GLY A 52 11.52 7.67 -7.12
C GLY A 52 10.57 7.54 -8.33
N THR A 53 11.15 7.49 -9.53
CA THR A 53 10.40 7.44 -10.79
C THR A 53 9.59 6.16 -10.98
N GLU A 54 9.91 5.06 -10.28
CA GLU A 54 9.18 3.80 -10.41
C GLU A 54 7.72 3.90 -9.91
N VAL A 55 7.40 4.85 -9.03
CA VAL A 55 6.05 5.07 -8.48
C VAL A 55 5.44 6.43 -8.81
N GLU A 56 6.18 7.30 -9.51
CA GLU A 56 5.78 8.68 -9.80
C GLU A 56 4.42 8.75 -10.50
N TYR A 57 4.20 7.92 -11.53
CA TYR A 57 2.92 7.85 -12.23
C TYR A 57 1.77 7.45 -11.29
N ALA A 58 1.93 6.34 -10.54
CA ALA A 58 0.91 5.85 -9.61
C ALA A 58 0.60 6.87 -8.49
N PHE A 59 1.61 7.60 -8.02
CA PHE A 59 1.41 8.63 -7.00
C PHE A 59 0.75 9.89 -7.55
N GLY A 60 1.01 10.24 -8.82
CA GLY A 60 0.36 11.34 -9.53
C GLY A 60 -1.14 11.15 -9.70
N GLU A 61 -1.59 9.90 -9.79
CA GLU A 61 -3.02 9.55 -9.85
C GLU A 61 -3.76 9.75 -8.52
N LEU A 62 -3.04 9.92 -7.41
CA LEU A 62 -3.61 10.05 -6.06
C LEU A 62 -3.64 11.50 -5.60
N THR A 63 -4.81 11.96 -5.15
CA THR A 63 -4.93 13.24 -4.43
C THR A 63 -4.34 13.12 -3.01
N ASP A 64 -4.10 14.25 -2.35
CA ASP A 64 -3.69 14.23 -0.93
C ASP A 64 -4.73 13.57 -0.03
N VAL A 65 -6.02 13.69 -0.37
CA VAL A 65 -7.11 13.01 0.32
C VAL A 65 -7.01 11.49 0.10
N ASP A 66 -6.74 11.03 -1.13
CA ASP A 66 -6.56 9.60 -1.43
C ASP A 66 -5.40 9.02 -0.61
N ARG A 67 -4.25 9.73 -0.56
CA ARG A 67 -3.08 9.33 0.21
C ARG A 67 -3.37 9.28 1.71
N LEU A 68 -4.08 10.27 2.24
CA LEU A 68 -4.48 10.30 3.65
C LEU A 68 -5.40 9.11 4.01
N VAL A 69 -6.36 8.79 3.14
CA VAL A 69 -7.26 7.65 3.32
C VAL A 69 -6.47 6.34 3.29
N LEU A 70 -5.60 6.14 2.31
CA LEU A 70 -4.76 4.94 2.21
C LEU A 70 -3.83 4.78 3.41
N SER A 71 -3.17 5.85 3.86
CA SER A 71 -2.33 5.82 5.05
C SER A 71 -3.09 5.36 6.29
N ARG A 72 -4.36 5.78 6.45
CA ARG A 72 -5.22 5.32 7.55
C ARG A 72 -5.60 3.86 7.40
N GLU A 73 -5.97 3.42 6.20
CA GLU A 73 -6.32 2.01 5.94
C GLU A 73 -5.14 1.06 6.17
N TRP A 74 -3.95 1.44 5.73
CA TRP A 74 -2.72 0.68 5.95
C TRP A 74 -2.31 0.67 7.42
N ARG A 75 -2.53 1.77 8.14
CA ARG A 75 -2.33 1.81 9.59
C ARG A 75 -3.27 0.85 10.30
N THR A 76 -4.58 0.90 10.02
CA THR A 76 -5.55 -0.04 10.57
C THR A 76 -5.14 -1.48 10.28
N SER A 77 -4.70 -1.78 9.05
CA SER A 77 -4.23 -3.12 8.68
C SER A 77 -2.98 -3.55 9.46
N ALA A 78 -2.01 -2.65 9.63
CA ALA A 78 -0.77 -2.92 10.35
C ALA A 78 -0.96 -3.10 11.87
N GLU A 79 -2.00 -2.48 12.43
CA GLU A 79 -2.39 -2.61 13.84
C GLU A 79 -3.27 -3.86 14.09
N ALA A 80 -4.12 -4.23 13.13
CA ALA A 80 -5.09 -5.32 13.29
C ALA A 80 -4.55 -6.71 12.93
N TYR A 81 -3.50 -6.79 12.12
CA TYR A 81 -3.05 -8.04 11.54
C TYR A 81 -1.54 -8.24 11.63
N GLU A 82 -1.15 -9.51 11.79
CA GLU A 82 0.22 -9.95 11.62
C GLU A 82 0.57 -10.13 10.15
N THR A 83 1.84 -9.92 9.81
CA THR A 83 2.36 -10.00 8.43
C THR A 83 2.14 -11.37 7.79
N GLN A 84 2.17 -12.42 8.61
CA GLN A 84 1.93 -13.82 8.24
C GLN A 84 0.50 -14.06 7.73
N GLN A 85 -0.49 -13.30 8.19
CA GLN A 85 -1.88 -13.41 7.73
C GLN A 85 -2.06 -12.90 6.30
N PHE A 86 -1.12 -12.08 5.83
CA PHE A 86 -1.03 -11.65 4.43
C PHE A 86 -0.06 -12.50 3.61
N HIS A 87 0.53 -13.54 4.20
CA HIS A 87 1.56 -14.39 3.58
C HIS A 87 2.81 -13.61 3.12
N VAL A 88 3.12 -12.46 3.74
CA VAL A 88 4.27 -11.62 3.38
C VAL A 88 5.11 -11.33 4.61
N ASN A 89 6.25 -11.99 4.77
CA ASN A 89 7.12 -11.84 5.95
C ASN A 89 8.41 -11.04 5.70
N ARG A 90 8.78 -10.81 4.45
CA ARG A 90 10.10 -10.24 4.09
C ARG A 90 9.99 -8.86 3.46
N SER A 91 9.22 -8.74 2.38
CA SER A 91 9.15 -7.51 1.58
C SER A 91 8.06 -6.58 2.10
N GLY A 92 8.44 -5.38 2.49
CA GLY A 92 7.50 -4.32 2.87
C GLY A 92 6.67 -3.84 1.68
N LEU A 93 7.25 -3.82 0.48
CA LEU A 93 6.51 -3.47 -0.75
C LEU A 93 5.42 -4.50 -1.06
N ALA A 94 5.73 -5.80 -0.96
CA ALA A 94 4.74 -6.86 -1.11
C ALA A 94 3.64 -6.78 -0.03
N LEU A 95 3.98 -6.32 1.19
CA LEU A 95 3.00 -6.14 2.25
C LEU A 95 2.01 -5.01 1.91
N LEU A 96 2.49 -3.89 1.36
CA LEU A 96 1.63 -2.81 0.89
C LEU A 96 0.73 -3.25 -0.27
N VAL A 97 1.24 -4.07 -1.19
CA VAL A 97 0.44 -4.71 -2.24
C VAL A 97 -0.66 -5.57 -1.60
N ALA A 98 -0.34 -6.38 -0.60
CA ALA A 98 -1.33 -7.19 0.11
C ALA A 98 -2.42 -6.33 0.81
N TYR A 99 -2.03 -5.21 1.42
CA TYR A 99 -3.00 -4.26 1.98
C TYR A 99 -3.90 -3.63 0.91
N LEU A 100 -3.36 -3.31 -0.27
CA LEU A 100 -4.16 -2.81 -1.39
C LEU A 100 -5.15 -3.86 -1.89
N LEU A 101 -4.72 -5.10 -2.04
CA LEU A 101 -5.61 -6.21 -2.43
C LEU A 101 -6.72 -6.43 -1.40
N HIS A 102 -6.39 -6.40 -0.10
CA HIS A 102 -7.37 -6.50 0.98
C HIS A 102 -8.35 -5.32 0.94
N GLY A 103 -7.85 -4.10 0.74
CA GLY A 103 -8.68 -2.91 0.60
C GLY A 103 -9.59 -2.94 -0.64
N ILE A 104 -9.14 -3.51 -1.75
CA ILE A 104 -9.96 -3.74 -2.95
C ILE A 104 -11.05 -4.76 -2.63
N TYR A 105 -10.69 -5.90 -2.02
CA TYR A 105 -11.64 -6.93 -1.61
C TYR A 105 -12.74 -6.37 -0.71
N ILE A 106 -12.39 -5.60 0.34
CA ILE A 106 -13.38 -4.99 1.24
C ILE A 106 -14.35 -4.06 0.49
N ARG A 107 -13.85 -3.31 -0.51
CA ARG A 107 -14.68 -2.38 -1.28
C ARG A 107 -15.66 -3.08 -2.23
N ASP A 108 -15.28 -4.25 -2.73
CA ASP A 108 -16.06 -5.05 -3.67
C ASP A 108 -16.91 -6.13 -2.97
N TYR A 109 -16.62 -6.42 -1.70
CA TYR A 109 -17.29 -7.46 -0.93
C TYR A 109 -18.78 -7.17 -0.78
N VAL A 110 -19.60 -8.09 -1.31
CA VAL A 110 -21.04 -8.17 -1.07
C VAL A 110 -21.28 -9.36 -0.14
N PRO A 111 -21.83 -9.15 1.08
CA PRO A 111 -22.11 -10.26 1.99
C PRO A 111 -23.08 -11.26 1.34
N PRO A 112 -22.86 -12.58 1.49
CA PRO A 112 -23.86 -13.56 1.11
C PRO A 112 -25.15 -13.33 1.92
N ARG A 113 -26.30 -13.43 1.22
CA ARG A 113 -27.64 -13.29 1.81
C ARG A 113 -28.03 -14.51 2.63
#